data_AF-A0A1V5KUD5-F1
#
_entry.id   AF-A0A1V5KUD5-F1
#
_cell.length_a   1.000
_cell.length_b   1.000
_cell.length_c   1.000
_cell.angle_alpha   90.00
_cell.angle_beta   90.00
_cell.angle_gamma   90.00
#
_symmetry.space_group_name_H-M   'P 1'
#
loop_
_entity.id
_entity.type
_entity.pdbx_description
1 polymer ?
#
loop_
_entity_poly.entity_id
_entity_poly.type
_entity_poly.pdbx_seq_one_letter_code
_entity_poly.pdbx_strand_id
1 'polypeptide(L)' 'MSRAELDQVLATMGDFFTLEGVAFFALDAPHQGALPVYRFYSSPTASHFFTISEAEKQWIIDNIDPSRLRYEGVAWYAFP' A
#
# COMPACT_ATOMS: atom_id res chain seq x y z
N MET A 1 -9.34 8.98 -1.06
CA MET A 1 -9.68 10.22 -0.34
C MET A 1 -10.43 11.12 -1.29
N SER A 2 -11.61 11.59 -0.89
CA SER A 2 -12.34 12.57 -1.67
C SER A 2 -11.75 13.96 -1.49
N ARG A 3 -11.97 14.85 -2.46
CA ARG A 3 -11.59 16.27 -2.33
C ARG A 3 -12.27 16.93 -1.13
N ALA A 4 -13.51 16.53 -0.84
CA ALA A 4 -14.27 17.02 0.31
C ALA A 4 -13.66 16.60 1.66
N GLU A 5 -13.19 15.35 1.78
CA GLU A 5 -12.48 14.90 2.99
C GLU A 5 -11.18 15.69 3.19
N LEU A 6 -10.42 15.92 2.11
CA LEU A 6 -9.20 16.72 2.18
C LEU A 6 -9.49 18.16 2.63
N ASP A 7 -10.49 18.80 2.02
CA ASP A 7 -10.89 20.17 2.37
C ASP A 7 -11.35 20.27 3.84
N GLN A 8 -12.06 19.25 4.34
CA GLN A 8 -12.50 19.20 5.74
C GLN A 8 -11.34 19.06 6.73
N VAL A 9 -10.33 18.23 6.41
CA VAL A 9 -9.14 18.08 7.26
C VAL A 9 -8.35 19.39 7.31
N LEU A 10 -8.13 20.03 6.15
CA LEU A 10 -7.42 21.31 6.09
C LEU A 10 -8.16 22.43 6.82
N ALA A 11 -9.49 22.42 6.83
CA ALA A 11 -10.31 23.42 7.51
C ALA A 11 -10.40 23.22 9.04
N THR A 12 -10.35 21.98 9.53
CA THR A 12 -10.66 21.67 10.93
C THR A 12 -9.48 21.14 11.75
N MET A 13 -8.37 20.74 11.10
CA MET A 13 -7.24 20.08 11.76
C MET A 13 -5.87 20.65 11.37
N GLY A 14 -5.81 21.92 10.93
CA GLY A 14 -4.57 22.57 10.47
C GLY A 14 -3.44 22.68 11.50
N ASP A 15 -3.76 22.59 12.80
CA ASP A 15 -2.75 22.54 13.87
C ASP A 15 -2.04 21.17 13.97
N PHE A 16 -2.62 20.13 13.37
CA PHE A 16 -2.13 18.74 13.45
C PHE A 16 -1.68 18.16 12.12
N PHE A 17 -2.24 18.63 10.99
CA PHE A 17 -1.97 18.09 9.67
C PHE A 17 -1.54 19.18 8.69
N THR A 18 -0.49 18.88 7.94
CA THR A 18 -0.02 19.67 6.80
C THR A 18 -0.11 18.83 5.54
N LEU A 19 -0.68 19.38 4.46
CA LEU A 19 -0.68 18.71 3.16
C LEU A 19 0.67 18.90 2.48
N GLU A 20 1.43 17.81 2.38
CA GLU A 20 2.74 17.79 1.70
C GLU A 20 2.63 17.49 0.19
N GLY A 21 1.42 17.23 -0.28
CA GLY A 21 1.14 16.86 -1.67
C GLY A 21 0.96 15.36 -1.87
N VAL A 22 0.98 14.93 -3.13
CA VAL A 22 0.79 13.52 -3.50
C VAL A 22 2.11 12.78 -3.38
N ALA A 23 2.15 11.76 -2.51
CA ALA A 23 3.35 10.94 -2.34
C ALA A 23 3.56 9.94 -3.51
N PHE A 24 2.50 9.27 -3.95
CA PHE A 24 2.55 8.32 -5.07
C PHE A 24 1.15 8.10 -5.67
N PHE A 25 1.12 7.46 -6.84
CA PHE A 25 -0.12 6.99 -7.49
C PHE A 25 -0.23 5.48 -7.40
N ALA A 26 -1.40 4.97 -7.00
CA ALA A 26 -1.75 3.56 -7.10
C ALA A 26 -2.56 3.34 -8.39
N LEU A 27 -1.99 2.57 -9.31
CA LEU A 27 -2.57 2.26 -10.62
C LEU A 27 -3.29 0.91 -10.56
N ASP A 28 -4.42 0.79 -11.23
CA ASP A 28 -5.26 -0.42 -11.28
C ASP A 28 -4.77 -1.46 -12.30
N ALA A 29 -3.91 -1.06 -13.24
CA ALA A 29 -3.35 -1.88 -14.29
C ALA A 29 -1.83 -1.71 -14.44
N PRO A 30 -1.13 -2.65 -15.08
CA PRO A 30 0.27 -2.48 -15.45
C PRO A 30 0.45 -1.30 -16.43
N HIS A 31 1.47 -0.50 -16.19
CA HIS A 31 1.93 0.55 -17.10
C HIS A 31 3.43 0.42 -17.33
N GLN A 32 3.94 0.94 -18.44
CA GLN A 32 5.37 0.94 -18.72
C GLN A 32 6.12 1.68 -17.60
N GLY A 33 7.06 0.98 -16.94
CA GLY A 33 7.85 1.52 -15.83
C GLY A 33 7.20 1.40 -14.45
N ALA A 34 5.93 0.97 -14.36
CA ALA A 34 5.30 0.65 -13.09
C ALA A 34 5.60 -0.81 -12.68
N LEU A 35 5.77 -1.03 -11.39
CA LEU A 35 5.96 -2.34 -10.78
C LEU A 35 4.75 -2.70 -9.91
N PRO A 36 4.41 -4.00 -9.81
CA PRO A 36 3.34 -4.45 -8.91
C PRO A 36 3.72 -4.24 -7.44
N VAL A 37 2.74 -3.83 -6.65
CA VAL A 37 2.81 -3.85 -5.18
C VAL A 37 2.01 -5.05 -4.68
N TYR A 38 2.70 -5.92 -3.96
CA TYR A 38 2.20 -7.17 -3.43
C TYR A 38 1.53 -6.98 -2.09
N ARG A 39 0.38 -7.63 -1.87
CA ARG A 39 -0.35 -7.61 -0.61
C ARG A 39 -0.28 -8.95 0.10
N PHE A 40 -0.06 -8.86 1.41
CA PHE A 40 -0.12 -9.97 2.33
C PHE A 40 -1.10 -9.65 3.45
N TYR A 41 -1.86 -10.65 3.90
CA TYR A 41 -2.75 -10.53 5.05
C TYR A 41 -2.21 -11.27 6.26
N SER A 42 -2.20 -10.59 7.40
CA SER A 42 -1.88 -11.13 8.72
C SER A 42 -3.17 -11.33 9.50
N SER A 43 -3.59 -12.59 9.68
CA SER A 43 -4.77 -12.89 10.50
C SER A 43 -4.60 -12.57 11.99
N PRO A 44 -3.41 -12.69 12.62
CA PRO A 44 -3.25 -12.38 14.04
C PRO A 44 -3.48 -10.91 14.37
N THR A 45 -3.15 -10.01 13.44
CA THR A 45 -3.25 -8.56 13.63
C THR A 45 -4.38 -7.93 12.81
N ALA A 46 -5.12 -8.75 12.03
CA ALA A 46 -6.12 -8.30 11.07
C ALA A 46 -5.63 -7.16 10.16
N SER A 47 -4.36 -7.22 9.74
CA SER A 47 -3.68 -6.14 9.02
C SER A 47 -3.09 -6.62 7.70
N HIS A 48 -2.81 -5.66 6.81
CA HIS A 48 -2.14 -5.93 5.55
C HIS A 48 -0.69 -5.44 5.59
N PHE A 49 0.19 -6.20 4.94
CA PHE A 49 1.56 -5.81 4.62
C PHE A 49 1.69 -5.65 3.11
N PHE A 50 2.47 -4.66 2.68
CA PHE A 50 2.66 -4.32 1.28
C PHE A 50 4.14 -4.21 0.93
N THR A 51 4.53 -4.74 -0.23
CA THR A 51 5.89 -4.57 -0.75
C THR A 51 5.90 -4.46 -2.26
N ILE A 52 6.72 -3.56 -2.80
CA ILE A 52 7.02 -3.47 -4.24
C ILE A 52 8.22 -4.35 -4.63
N SER A 53 8.97 -4.83 -3.63
CA SER A 53 10.16 -5.65 -3.83
C SER A 53 9.75 -7.08 -4.16
N GLU A 54 10.03 -7.51 -5.39
CA GLU A 54 9.85 -8.89 -5.82
C GLU A 54 10.63 -9.87 -4.93
N ALA A 55 11.84 -9.49 -4.51
CA ALA A 55 12.69 -10.31 -3.66
C ALA A 55 12.11 -10.46 -2.24
N GLU A 56 11.55 -9.39 -1.67
CA GLU A 56 10.90 -9.46 -0.35
C GLU A 56 9.62 -10.28 -0.41
N LYS A 57 8.80 -10.10 -1.46
CA LYS A 57 7.63 -10.95 -1.70
C LYS A 57 8.03 -12.43 -1.71
N GLN A 58 9.04 -12.80 -2.49
CA GLN A 58 9.48 -14.17 -2.60
C GLN A 58 10.03 -14.70 -1.27
N TRP A 59 10.86 -13.91 -0.58
CA TRP A 59 11.39 -14.28 0.72
C TRP A 59 10.29 -14.53 1.75
N ILE A 60 9.24 -13.69 1.80
CA ILE A 60 8.09 -13.89 2.70
C ILE A 60 7.37 -15.20 2.37
N ILE A 61 7.09 -15.45 1.09
CA ILE A 61 6.41 -16.68 0.65
C ILE A 61 7.20 -17.93 1.07
N ASP A 62 8.53 -17.89 0.95
CA ASP A 62 9.38 -19.06 1.20
C ASP A 62 9.68 -19.28 2.69
N ASN A 63 9.68 -18.22 3.50
CA ASN A 63 10.21 -18.27 4.88
C ASN A 63 9.20 -17.96 5.98
N ILE A 64 8.02 -17.42 5.65
CA ILE A 64 7.01 -17.02 6.64
C ILE A 64 5.78 -17.90 6.54
N ASP A 65 5.33 -18.41 7.69
CA ASP A 65 4.10 -19.20 7.77
C ASP A 65 2.89 -18.39 7.24
N PRO A 66 2.04 -18.97 6.36
CA PRO A 66 0.87 -18.27 5.80
C PRO A 66 -0.17 -17.82 6.84
N SER A 67 -0.18 -18.39 8.05
CA SER A 67 -1.00 -17.87 9.14
C SER A 67 -0.53 -16.49 9.63
N ARG A 68 0.74 -16.13 9.41
CA ARG A 68 1.30 -14.83 9.75
C ARG A 68 1.24 -13.85 8.59
N LEU A 69 1.62 -14.27 7.38
CA LEU A 69 1.55 -13.45 6.18
C LEU A 69 1.11 -14.30 4.98
N ARG A 70 -0.19 -14.32 4.72
CA ARG A 70 -0.75 -14.99 3.54
C ARG A 70 -0.63 -14.08 2.34
N TYR A 71 0.02 -14.53 1.27
CA TYR A 71 0.04 -13.81 -0.01
C TYR A 71 -1.37 -13.72 -0.62
N GLU A 72 -1.78 -12.52 -1.02
CA GLU A 72 -3.10 -12.25 -1.59
C GLU A 72 -3.06 -11.76 -3.05
N GLY A 73 -1.87 -11.63 -3.62
CA GLY A 73 -1.67 -11.15 -4.99
C GLY A 73 -1.20 -9.71 -5.08
N VAL A 74 -1.35 -9.14 -6.28
CA VAL A 74 -1.06 -7.74 -6.57
C VAL A 74 -2.23 -6.89 -6.07
N ALA A 75 -1.94 -5.86 -5.28
CA ALA A 75 -2.95 -4.91 -4.83
C ALA A 75 -3.11 -3.71 -5.75
N TRP A 76 -2.00 -3.19 -6.29
CA TRP A 76 -1.96 -2.12 -7.30
C TRP A 76 -0.59 -2.12 -7.98
N TYR A 77 -0.40 -1.22 -8.95
CA TYR A 77 0.90 -0.94 -9.56
C TYR A 77 1.36 0.47 -9.18
N ALA A 78 2.66 0.66 -8.99
CA ALA A 78 3.24 1.95 -8.64
C ALA A 78 4.58 2.15 -9.36
N PHE A 79 4.96 3.41 -9.56
CA PHE A 79 6.33 3.73 -9.96
C PHE A 79 7.25 3.60 -8.74
N PRO A 80 8.46 3.01 -8.91
CA PRO A 80 9.43 2.83 -7.83
C PRO A 80 10.06 4.15 -7.36
#